data_AF-A0A1B7UZD4-F1
#
_entry.id   AF-A0A1B7UZD4-F1
#
_cell.length_a   1.000
_cell.length_b   1.000
_cell.length_c   1.000
_cell.angle_alpha   90.00
_cell.angle_beta   90.00
_cell.angle_gamma   90.00
#
_symmetry.space_group_name_H-M   'P 1'
#
loop_
_entity.id
_entity.type
_entity.pdbx_description
1 polymer ?
#
loop_
_entity_poly.entity_id
_entity_poly.type
_entity_poly.pdbx_seq_one_letter_code
_entity_poly.pdbx_strand_id
1 'polypeptide(L)'
;MQIDTNSFSWFDVADDVKELLILAAQTWENTEESTKYMQQALAKTGDNTDVLVAAYRYFYYKNNYVLALTTAEKITAKIKKAESLPDNWQELKPILVKRHEESQIRLYLTAYAASGLVLAKLGNIEKAKEISIRIKGIDDKNDFGAGILLDILTRPPEADD
;
A
#
# COMPACT_ATOMS: atom_id res chain seq x y z
N MET A 1 -9.68 2.86 -29.10
CA MET A 1 -8.24 3.21 -29.20
C MET A 1 -7.47 1.96 -28.82
N GLN A 2 -6.72 1.35 -29.74
CA GLN A 2 -5.89 0.18 -29.43
C GLN A 2 -4.73 0.66 -28.57
N ILE A 3 -4.69 0.25 -27.29
CA ILE A 3 -3.57 0.55 -26.42
C ILE A 3 -2.48 -0.46 -26.74
N ASP A 4 -1.31 0.03 -27.13
CA ASP A 4 -0.13 -0.78 -27.35
C ASP A 4 0.39 -1.28 -26.00
N THR A 5 0.23 -2.57 -25.71
CA THR A 5 0.68 -3.22 -24.47
C THR A 5 2.19 -3.19 -24.31
N ASN A 6 2.94 -2.96 -25.40
CA ASN A 6 4.39 -2.78 -25.37
C ASN A 6 4.84 -1.48 -24.67
N SER A 7 3.92 -0.53 -24.44
CA SER A 7 4.21 0.70 -23.69
C SER A 7 4.40 0.49 -22.18
N PHE A 8 4.05 -0.69 -21.65
CA PHE A 8 4.16 -1.05 -20.23
C PHE A 8 5.23 -2.12 -19.98
N SER A 9 6.34 -2.09 -20.73
CA SER A 9 7.44 -3.07 -20.63
C SER A 9 8.14 -3.12 -19.26
N TRP A 10 7.87 -2.16 -18.39
CA TRP A 10 8.37 -2.12 -17.00
C TRP A 10 7.50 -2.90 -16.01
N PHE A 11 6.34 -3.42 -16.46
CA PHE A 11 5.45 -4.27 -15.68
C PHE A 11 5.66 -5.73 -16.13
N ASP A 12 6.41 -6.49 -15.34
CA ASP A 12 6.77 -7.89 -15.66
C ASP A 12 5.60 -8.85 -15.36
N VAL A 13 4.57 -8.76 -16.19
CA VAL A 13 3.38 -9.62 -16.16
C VAL A 13 2.95 -9.99 -17.59
N ALA A 14 2.19 -11.08 -17.71
CA ALA A 14 1.62 -11.51 -18.98
C ALA A 14 0.69 -10.44 -19.60
N ASP A 15 0.60 -10.41 -20.93
CA ASP A 15 -0.14 -9.36 -21.64
C ASP A 15 -1.63 -9.36 -21.30
N ASP A 16 -2.22 -10.53 -21.01
CA ASP A 16 -3.61 -10.64 -20.57
C ASP A 16 -3.85 -9.95 -19.22
N VAL A 17 -2.84 -9.90 -18.33
CA VAL A 17 -2.90 -9.13 -17.08
C VAL A 17 -2.80 -7.63 -17.37
N LYS A 18 -1.90 -7.23 -18.28
CA LYS A 18 -1.79 -5.81 -18.68
C LYS A 18 -3.11 -5.31 -19.26
N GLU A 19 -3.74 -6.09 -20.12
CA GLU A 19 -5.07 -5.80 -20.68
C GLU A 19 -6.12 -5.62 -19.58
N LEU A 20 -6.15 -6.50 -18.57
CA LEU A 20 -7.08 -6.35 -17.44
C LEU A 20 -6.83 -5.07 -16.64
N LEU A 21 -5.57 -4.70 -16.39
CA LEU A 21 -5.23 -3.45 -15.69
C LEU A 21 -5.63 -2.22 -16.52
N ILE A 22 -5.42 -2.28 -17.83
CA ILE A 22 -5.86 -1.24 -18.78
C ILE A 22 -7.38 -1.12 -18.76
N LEU A 23 -8.11 -2.23 -18.83
CA LEU A 23 -9.57 -2.24 -18.80
C LEU A 23 -10.10 -1.68 -17.48
N ALA A 24 -9.49 -2.04 -16.34
CA ALA A 24 -9.83 -1.45 -15.05
C ALA A 24 -9.68 0.08 -15.08
N ALA A 25 -8.60 0.61 -15.66
CA ALA A 25 -8.39 2.05 -15.78
C ALA A 25 -9.39 2.72 -16.76
N GLN A 26 -9.67 2.09 -17.90
CA GLN A 26 -10.59 2.63 -18.91
C GLN A 26 -12.03 2.68 -18.43
N THR A 27 -12.45 1.69 -17.64
CA THR A 27 -13.80 1.63 -17.09
C THR A 27 -13.89 2.30 -15.72
N TRP A 28 -12.92 3.16 -15.34
CA TRP A 28 -12.86 3.78 -14.02
C TRP A 28 -14.20 4.31 -13.54
N GLU A 29 -14.96 5.07 -14.34
CA GLU A 29 -16.26 5.61 -13.91
C GLU A 29 -17.30 4.52 -13.56
N ASN A 30 -17.20 3.33 -14.16
CA ASN A 30 -18.00 2.16 -13.81
C ASN A 30 -17.30 1.32 -12.73
N THR A 31 -17.57 1.63 -11.46
CA THR A 31 -16.89 0.98 -10.33
C THR A 31 -17.06 -0.54 -10.30
N GLU A 32 -18.22 -1.08 -10.69
CA GLU A 32 -18.46 -2.52 -10.72
C GLU A 32 -17.56 -3.20 -11.75
N GLU A 33 -17.58 -2.71 -12.98
CA GLU A 33 -16.81 -3.27 -14.09
C GLU A 33 -15.31 -3.09 -13.89
N SER A 34 -14.88 -1.90 -13.47
CA SER A 34 -13.48 -1.60 -13.17
C SER A 34 -12.92 -2.49 -12.06
N THR A 35 -13.70 -2.72 -11.00
CA THR A 35 -13.30 -3.58 -9.88
C THR A 35 -13.22 -5.05 -10.32
N LYS A 36 -14.12 -5.50 -11.18
CA LYS A 36 -14.08 -6.85 -11.76
C LYS A 36 -12.77 -7.09 -12.50
N TYR A 37 -12.33 -6.16 -13.36
CA TYR A 37 -11.05 -6.32 -14.08
C TYR A 37 -9.84 -6.30 -13.15
N MET A 38 -9.82 -5.43 -12.13
CA MET A 38 -8.76 -5.42 -11.12
C MET A 38 -8.69 -6.74 -10.34
N GLN A 39 -9.83 -7.30 -9.94
CA GLN A 39 -9.88 -8.59 -9.26
C GLN A 39 -9.42 -9.75 -10.15
N GLN A 40 -9.75 -9.72 -11.44
CA GLN A 40 -9.25 -10.71 -12.40
C GLN A 40 -7.72 -10.63 -12.57
N ALA A 41 -7.16 -9.42 -12.64
CA ALA A 41 -5.71 -9.23 -12.70
C ALA A 41 -5.01 -9.78 -11.45
N LEU A 42 -5.57 -9.51 -10.26
CA LEU A 42 -5.09 -10.05 -8.98
C LEU A 42 -5.18 -11.59 -8.92
N ALA A 43 -6.27 -12.18 -9.42
CA ALA A 43 -6.44 -13.62 -9.44
C ALA A 43 -5.42 -14.33 -10.34
N LYS A 44 -5.07 -13.72 -11.48
CA LYS A 44 -4.09 -14.27 -12.43
C LYS A 44 -2.65 -14.15 -11.97
N THR A 45 -2.31 -13.08 -11.25
CA THR A 45 -0.92 -12.80 -10.86
C THR A 45 -0.58 -13.19 -9.43
N GLY A 46 -1.58 -13.54 -8.61
CA GLY A 46 -1.37 -14.02 -7.26
C GLY A 46 -0.73 -12.96 -6.37
N ASP A 47 0.58 -13.05 -6.19
CA ASP A 47 1.38 -12.20 -5.31
C ASP A 47 2.44 -11.37 -6.04
N ASN A 48 2.28 -11.12 -7.35
CA ASN A 48 3.13 -10.16 -8.08
C ASN A 48 3.08 -8.78 -7.40
N THR A 49 4.25 -8.26 -7.04
CA THR A 49 4.37 -7.04 -6.23
C THR A 49 3.82 -5.81 -6.93
N ASP A 50 4.08 -5.64 -8.23
CA ASP A 50 3.65 -4.46 -8.97
C ASP A 50 2.13 -4.42 -9.14
N VAL A 51 1.50 -5.57 -9.40
CA VAL A 51 0.04 -5.69 -9.44
C VAL A 51 -0.57 -5.38 -8.07
N LEU A 52 0.04 -5.84 -6.97
CA LEU A 52 -0.42 -5.50 -5.62
C LEU A 52 -0.32 -3.99 -5.34
N VAL A 53 0.77 -3.35 -5.75
CA VAL A 53 0.92 -1.89 -5.61
C VAL A 53 -0.12 -1.14 -6.43
N ALA A 54 -0.39 -1.57 -7.67
CA ALA A 54 -1.44 -1.00 -8.51
C ALA A 54 -2.83 -1.20 -7.89
N ALA A 55 -3.12 -2.39 -7.38
CA ALA A 55 -4.38 -2.71 -6.72
C ALA A 55 -4.59 -1.88 -5.44
N TYR A 56 -3.56 -1.69 -4.62
CA TYR A 56 -3.64 -0.82 -3.44
C TYR A 56 -4.09 0.58 -3.83
N ARG A 57 -3.42 1.20 -4.82
CA ARG A 57 -3.77 2.54 -5.31
C ARG A 57 -5.19 2.58 -5.86
N TYR A 58 -5.55 1.59 -6.67
CA TYR A 58 -6.89 1.45 -7.22
C TYR A 58 -7.96 1.46 -6.11
N PHE A 59 -7.85 0.54 -5.13
CA PHE A 59 -8.83 0.44 -4.05
C PHE A 59 -8.85 1.68 -3.15
N TYR A 60 -7.68 2.27 -2.87
CA TYR A 60 -7.59 3.50 -2.11
C TYR A 60 -8.36 4.65 -2.77
N TYR A 61 -8.10 4.92 -4.06
CA TYR A 61 -8.77 5.99 -4.80
C TYR A 61 -10.24 5.69 -5.09
N LYS A 62 -10.65 4.42 -5.09
CA LYS A 62 -12.06 4.00 -5.10
C LYS A 62 -12.75 4.08 -3.74
N ASN A 63 -12.07 4.57 -2.70
CA ASN A 63 -12.55 4.58 -1.31
C ASN A 63 -12.91 3.18 -0.76
N ASN A 64 -12.45 2.10 -1.40
CA ASN A 64 -12.59 0.75 -0.88
C ASN A 64 -11.43 0.46 0.08
N TYR A 65 -11.49 1.12 1.24
CA TYR A 65 -10.42 1.08 2.24
C TYR A 65 -10.21 -0.32 2.82
N VAL A 66 -11.23 -1.18 2.85
CA VAL A 66 -11.08 -2.58 3.28
C VAL A 66 -10.14 -3.33 2.34
N LEU A 67 -10.38 -3.29 1.03
CA LEU A 67 -9.51 -3.96 0.07
C LEU A 67 -8.14 -3.29 -0.06
N ALA A 68 -8.06 -1.96 0.11
CA ALA A 68 -6.79 -1.26 0.19
C ALA A 68 -5.94 -1.76 1.37
N LEU A 69 -6.53 -1.91 2.56
CA LEU A 69 -5.85 -2.43 3.74
C LEU A 69 -5.35 -3.86 3.51
N THR A 70 -6.23 -4.75 3.04
CA THR A 70 -5.86 -6.14 2.73
C THR A 70 -4.70 -6.22 1.73
N THR A 71 -4.67 -5.32 0.75
CA THR A 71 -3.60 -5.29 -0.25
C THR A 71 -2.28 -4.81 0.35
N ALA A 72 -2.29 -3.75 1.17
CA ALA A 72 -1.11 -3.27 1.87
C ALA A 72 -0.53 -4.33 2.85
N GLU A 73 -1.40 -5.03 3.57
CA GLU A 73 -1.03 -6.15 4.45
C GLU A 73 -0.41 -7.31 3.66
N LYS A 74 -0.94 -7.62 2.47
CA LYS A 74 -0.37 -8.65 1.59
C LYS A 74 1.02 -8.28 1.09
N ILE A 75 1.25 -7.01 0.72
CA ILE A 75 2.59 -6.51 0.32
C ILE A 75 3.57 -6.67 1.49
N THR A 76 3.20 -6.17 2.68
CA THR A 76 4.08 -6.25 3.86
C THR A 76 4.38 -7.70 4.25
N ALA A 77 3.39 -8.60 4.24
CA ALA A 77 3.58 -10.02 4.52
C ALA A 77 4.51 -10.70 3.51
N LYS A 78 4.38 -10.38 2.21
CA LYS A 78 5.26 -10.90 1.17
C LYS A 78 6.71 -10.50 1.41
N ILE A 79 6.96 -9.23 1.70
CA ILE A 79 8.31 -8.72 1.93
C ILE A 79 8.88 -9.30 3.22
N LYS A 80 8.08 -9.40 4.30
CA LYS A 80 8.53 -10.06 5.53
C LYS A 80 9.01 -11.49 5.27
N LYS A 81 8.29 -12.26 4.46
CA LYS A 81 8.70 -13.61 4.08
C LYS A 81 9.97 -13.62 3.24
N ALA A 82 10.05 -12.78 2.21
CA ALA A 82 11.20 -12.72 1.30
C ALA A 82 12.50 -12.31 2.02
N GLU A 83 12.38 -11.36 2.95
CA GLU A 83 13.50 -10.77 3.69
C GLU A 83 13.75 -11.45 5.05
N SER A 84 12.98 -12.51 5.37
CA SER A 84 13.04 -13.22 6.65
C SER A 84 12.95 -12.29 7.87
N LEU A 85 12.06 -11.31 7.80
CA LEU A 85 11.87 -10.31 8.85
C LEU A 85 11.08 -10.89 10.03
N PRO A 86 11.48 -10.62 11.29
CA PRO A 86 10.80 -11.12 12.47
C PRO A 86 9.43 -10.46 12.68
N ASP A 87 8.54 -11.13 13.40
CA ASP A 87 7.23 -10.60 13.79
C ASP A 87 7.29 -9.65 14.98
N ASN A 88 8.23 -9.88 15.91
CA ASN A 88 8.40 -9.03 17.08
C ASN A 88 8.96 -7.67 16.66
N TRP A 89 8.26 -6.59 17.02
CA TRP A 89 8.66 -5.23 16.64
C TRP A 89 10.03 -4.82 17.20
N GLN A 90 10.38 -5.25 18.41
CA GLN A 90 11.66 -4.91 19.05
C GLN A 90 12.84 -5.53 18.29
N GLU A 91 12.65 -6.70 17.69
CA GLU A 91 13.63 -7.35 16.82
C GLU A 91 13.61 -6.78 15.39
N LEU A 92 12.42 -6.43 14.89
CA LEU A 92 12.22 -5.91 13.54
C LEU A 92 12.79 -4.50 13.36
N LYS A 93 12.54 -3.60 14.33
CA LYS A 93 12.92 -2.19 14.24
C LYS A 93 14.39 -1.97 13.87
N PRO A 94 15.39 -2.54 14.56
CA PRO A 94 16.80 -2.29 14.21
C PRO A 94 17.16 -2.74 12.78
N ILE A 95 16.52 -3.79 12.26
CA ILE A 95 16.71 -4.25 10.88
C ILE A 95 16.17 -3.20 9.91
N LEU A 96 14.96 -2.70 10.14
CA LEU A 96 14.34 -1.67 9.31
C LEU A 96 15.16 -0.37 9.33
N VAL A 97 15.61 0.08 10.49
CA VAL A 97 16.47 1.27 10.61
C VAL A 97 17.77 1.09 9.82
N LYS A 98 18.42 -0.07 9.91
CA LYS A 98 19.69 -0.31 9.20
C LYS A 98 19.51 -0.39 7.67
N ARG A 99 18.38 -0.93 7.21
CA ARG A 99 18.16 -1.33 5.81
C ARG A 99 17.14 -0.46 5.06
N HIS A 100 16.65 0.64 5.64
CA HIS A 100 15.54 1.43 5.08
C HIS A 100 15.76 1.97 3.65
N GLU A 101 17.02 2.14 3.24
CA GLU A 101 17.40 2.55 1.89
C GLU A 101 17.30 1.41 0.84
N GLU A 102 17.29 0.15 1.28
CA GLU A 102 17.16 -1.00 0.39
C GLU A 102 15.74 -1.08 -0.19
N SER A 103 15.60 -1.33 -1.50
CA SER A 103 14.33 -1.19 -2.22
C SER A 103 13.18 -2.03 -1.64
N GLN A 104 13.45 -3.26 -1.21
CA GLN A 104 12.44 -4.14 -0.59
C GLN A 104 11.98 -3.59 0.77
N ILE A 105 12.92 -3.15 1.60
CA ILE A 105 12.61 -2.60 2.93
C ILE A 105 11.89 -1.25 2.80
N ARG A 106 12.29 -0.41 1.84
CA ARG A 106 11.61 0.84 1.53
C ARG A 106 10.17 0.60 1.08
N LEU A 107 9.93 -0.45 0.29
CA LEU A 107 8.58 -0.86 -0.10
C LEU A 107 7.77 -1.38 1.10
N TYR A 108 8.39 -2.17 1.99
CA TYR A 108 7.75 -2.60 3.24
C TYR A 108 7.32 -1.41 4.10
N LEU A 109 8.21 -0.44 4.32
CA LEU A 109 7.94 0.75 5.11
C LEU A 109 6.84 1.60 4.48
N THR A 110 6.87 1.77 3.15
CA THR A 110 5.81 2.46 2.39
C THR A 110 4.46 1.78 2.57
N ALA A 111 4.40 0.45 2.39
CA ALA A 111 3.15 -0.31 2.52
C ALA A 111 2.64 -0.37 3.97
N TYR A 112 3.54 -0.40 4.95
CA TYR A 112 3.19 -0.37 6.37
C TYR A 112 2.67 1.01 6.78
N ALA A 113 3.30 2.10 6.33
CA ALA A 113 2.78 3.45 6.53
C ALA A 113 1.40 3.65 5.87
N ALA A 114 1.24 3.12 4.65
CA ALA A 114 -0.02 3.13 3.93
C ALA A 114 -1.15 2.40 4.69
N SER A 115 -0.87 1.26 5.33
CA SER A 115 -1.89 0.58 6.15
C SER A 115 -2.32 1.43 7.35
N GLY A 116 -1.40 2.18 7.97
CA GLY A 116 -1.72 3.16 9.01
C GLY A 116 -2.70 4.24 8.52
N LEU A 117 -2.46 4.82 7.34
CA LEU A 117 -3.37 5.79 6.72
C LEU A 117 -4.75 5.20 6.43
N VAL A 118 -4.79 3.98 5.90
CA VAL A 118 -6.06 3.29 5.59
C VAL A 118 -6.82 2.94 6.87
N LEU A 119 -6.14 2.50 7.92
CA LEU A 119 -6.75 2.26 9.23
C LEU A 119 -7.36 3.53 9.81
N ALA A 120 -6.71 4.69 9.65
CA ALA A 120 -7.27 5.97 10.05
C ALA A 120 -8.56 6.29 9.27
N LYS A 121 -8.58 6.07 7.95
CA LYS A 121 -9.77 6.24 7.11
C LYS A 121 -10.92 5.30 7.50
N LEU A 122 -10.61 4.11 8.00
CA LEU A 122 -11.58 3.14 8.53
C LEU A 122 -12.02 3.44 9.98
N GLY A 123 -11.51 4.52 10.60
CA GLY A 123 -11.83 4.89 11.98
C GLY A 123 -11.06 4.08 13.04
N ASN A 124 -10.11 3.24 12.65
CA ASN A 124 -9.27 2.48 13.58
C ASN A 124 -8.05 3.32 14.02
N ILE A 125 -8.35 4.39 14.75
CA ILE A 125 -7.41 5.46 15.07
C ILE A 125 -6.23 4.96 15.92
N GLU A 126 -6.46 4.09 16.89
CA GLU A 126 -5.40 3.63 17.79
C GLU A 126 -4.36 2.78 17.06
N LYS A 127 -4.79 1.86 16.18
CA LYS A 127 -3.85 1.11 15.33
C LYS A 127 -3.12 2.02 14.33
N ALA A 128 -3.82 3.01 13.77
CA ALA A 128 -3.20 3.97 12.87
C ALA A 128 -2.10 4.78 13.57
N LYS A 129 -2.33 5.23 14.82
CA LYS A 129 -1.33 5.90 15.66
C LYS A 129 -0.15 4.97 15.96
N GLU A 130 -0.40 3.73 16.35
CA GLU A 130 0.65 2.75 16.64
C GLU A 130 1.61 2.59 15.45
N ILE A 131 1.06 2.36 14.25
CA ILE A 131 1.85 2.25 13.02
C ILE A 131 2.61 3.54 12.74
N SER A 132 1.96 4.69 12.91
CA SER A 132 2.56 5.99 12.61
C SER A 132 3.73 6.31 13.55
N ILE A 133 3.61 5.99 14.84
CA ILE A 133 4.71 6.09 15.83
C ILE A 133 5.87 5.19 15.44
N ARG A 134 5.58 3.96 15.02
CA ARG A 134 6.59 2.98 14.60
C ARG A 134 7.41 3.47 13.40
N ILE A 135 6.75 3.96 12.36
CA ILE A 135 7.42 4.51 11.17
C ILE A 135 8.18 5.80 11.51
N LYS A 136 7.60 6.72 12.28
CA LYS A 136 8.28 7.96 12.73
C LYS A 136 9.57 7.66 13.50
N GLY A 137 9.62 6.53 14.22
CA GLY A 137 10.84 6.07 14.90
C GLY A 137 11.89 5.41 14.00
N ILE A 138 11.69 5.38 12.68
CA ILE A 138 12.59 4.86 11.64
C ILE A 138 12.94 5.96 10.63
N ASP A 139 11.95 6.79 10.27
CA ASP A 139 12.02 7.79 9.22
C ASP A 139 11.95 9.21 9.80
N ASP A 140 13.12 9.78 10.05
CA ASP A 140 13.26 11.13 10.58
C ASP A 140 12.92 12.23 9.56
N LYS A 141 12.89 11.89 8.25
CA LYS A 141 12.64 12.84 7.15
C LYS A 141 11.17 12.91 6.72
N ASN A 142 10.32 12.03 7.26
CA ASN A 142 8.94 11.83 6.82
C ASN A 142 8.81 11.39 5.35
N ASP A 143 9.80 10.66 4.82
CA ASP A 143 9.78 10.07 3.48
C ASP A 143 8.56 9.16 3.24
N PHE A 144 8.00 8.56 4.29
CA PHE A 144 6.80 7.72 4.23
C PHE A 144 5.51 8.42 4.68
N GLY A 145 5.58 9.69 5.09
CA GLY A 145 4.42 10.52 5.47
C GLY A 145 3.71 10.15 6.78
N ALA A 146 4.18 9.12 7.49
CA ALA A 146 3.51 8.63 8.70
C ALA A 146 3.63 9.60 9.89
N GLY A 147 4.71 10.39 9.99
CA GLY A 147 4.82 11.42 11.01
C GLY A 147 3.77 12.52 10.86
N ILE A 148 3.48 12.94 9.62
CA ILE A 148 2.41 13.89 9.32
C ILE A 148 1.04 13.32 9.74
N LEU A 149 0.80 12.04 9.41
CA LEU A 149 -0.44 11.37 9.84
C LEU A 149 -0.55 11.33 11.36
N LEU A 150 0.52 10.99 12.08
CA LEU A 150 0.52 10.98 13.54
C LEU A 150 0.13 12.35 14.09
N ASP A 151 0.74 13.42 13.58
CA ASP A 151 0.49 14.78 14.05
C ASP A 151 -0.98 15.19 13.82
N ILE A 152 -1.61 14.76 12.71
CA ILE A 152 -3.05 14.95 12.46
C ILE A 152 -3.89 14.15 13.48
N LEU A 153 -3.55 12.89 13.72
CA LEU A 153 -4.31 11.99 14.60
C LEU A 153 -4.19 12.34 16.10
N THR A 154 -3.18 13.12 16.48
CA THR A 154 -2.95 13.55 17.87
C THR A 154 -3.24 15.03 18.10
N ARG A 155 -3.67 15.77 17.07
CA ARG A 155 -4.05 17.17 17.24
C ARG A 155 -5.24 17.24 18.20
N PRO A 156 -5.16 18.04 19.29
CA PRO A 156 -6.33 18.28 20.13
C PRO A 156 -7.44 18.95 19.30
N PRO A 157 -8.73 18.68 19.59
CA PRO A 157 -9.80 19.44 18.96
C PRO A 157 -9.54 20.93 19.19
N GLU A 158 -9.59 21.72 18.12
CA GLU A 158 -9.54 23.18 18.25
C GLU A 158 -10.67 23.57 19.21
N ALA A 159 -10.35 24.35 20.24
CA ALA A 159 -11.38 24.94 21.06
C ALA A 159 -12.22 25.82 20.14
N ASP A 160 -13.51 25.55 20.04
CA ASP A 160 -14.44 26.46 19.36
C ASP A 160 -14.33 27.83 20.07
N ASP A 161 -13.74 28.82 19.38
CA ASP A 161 -13.76 30.23 19.79
C ASP A 161 -15.18 30.83 19.66
#